data_AF-A0A1W9GQY3-F1
#
_entry.id   AF-A0A1W9GQY3-F1
#
_cell.length_a   1.000
_cell.length_b   1.000
_cell.length_c   1.000
_cell.angle_alpha   90.00
_cell.angle_beta   90.00
_cell.angle_gamma   90.00
#
_symmetry.space_group_name_H-M   'P 1'
#
loop_
_entity.id
_entity.type
_entity.pdbx_description
1 polymer ?
#
loop_
_entity_poly.entity_id
_entity_poly.type
_entity_poly.pdbx_seq_one_letter_code
_entity_poly.pdbx_strand_id
1 'polypeptide(L)'
;MMSEVNMRMSTRFFEVLRMISRLWTDLPLLFRLLNAWKDGSYRGLSVRTLVSLITALIYVVSPVDFVPDFIPGIGLIDDAAVLVFLLHSMAQDLAAFRAWEQSRAKL
;
A
#
# COMPACT_ATOMS: atom_id res chain seq x y z
N MET A 1 -14.37 14.34 34.55
CA MET A 1 -14.99 13.77 33.33
C MET A 1 -14.27 14.31 32.09
N MET A 2 -12.97 13.99 31.93
CA MET A 2 -12.12 14.33 30.78
C MET A 2 -10.94 13.33 30.73
N SER A 3 -11.21 12.03 30.63
CA SER A 3 -10.15 10.99 30.66
C SER A 3 -10.35 9.79 29.72
N GLU A 4 -11.49 9.65 29.05
CA GLU A 4 -11.73 8.53 28.11
C GLU A 4 -11.28 8.85 26.67
N VAL A 5 -11.30 10.12 26.26
CA VAL A 5 -10.98 10.54 24.88
C VAL A 5 -9.48 10.42 24.59
N ASN A 6 -8.62 10.64 25.59
CA ASN A 6 -7.16 10.62 25.41
C ASN A 6 -6.61 9.18 25.23
N MET A 7 -7.35 8.15 25.65
CA MET A 7 -6.88 6.75 25.60
C MET A 7 -7.30 6.01 24.32
N ARG A 8 -8.38 6.42 23.64
CA ARG A 8 -8.81 5.82 22.36
C ARG A 8 -8.02 6.31 21.14
N MET A 9 -7.43 7.51 21.24
CA MET A 9 -6.63 8.10 20.16
C MET A 9 -5.25 7.43 20.02
N SER A 10 -4.66 7.00 21.14
CA SER A 10 -3.33 6.39 21.14
C SER A 10 -3.30 5.03 20.43
N THR A 11 -4.30 4.17 20.62
CA THR A 11 -4.29 2.81 20.04
C THR A 11 -4.35 2.83 18.52
N ARG A 12 -5.28 3.58 17.93
CA ARG A 12 -5.41 3.70 16.47
C ARG A 12 -4.19 4.36 15.85
N PHE A 13 -3.63 5.37 16.51
CA PHE A 13 -2.39 6.01 16.08
C PHE A 13 -1.25 4.99 16.06
N PHE A 14 -1.00 4.26 17.15
CA PHE A 14 0.05 3.24 17.19
C PHE A 14 -0.15 2.12 16.16
N GLU A 15 -1.38 1.74 15.85
CA GLU A 15 -1.66 0.79 14.75
C GLU A 15 -1.27 1.36 13.39
N VAL A 16 -1.63 2.61 13.09
CA VAL A 16 -1.22 3.29 11.86
C VAL A 16 0.31 3.37 11.76
N LEU A 17 1.00 3.70 12.87
CA LEU A 17 2.46 3.76 12.90
C LEU A 17 3.10 2.39 12.66
N ARG A 18 2.50 1.33 13.22
CA ARG A 18 2.92 -0.06 12.95
C ARG A 18 2.69 -0.46 11.51
N MET A 19 1.56 -0.04 10.92
CA MET A 19 1.29 -0.27 9.50
C MET A 19 2.34 0.42 8.67
N ILE A 20 2.58 1.73 8.88
CA ILE A 20 3.61 2.53 8.18
C ILE A 20 4.98 1.87 8.29
N SER A 21 5.39 1.43 9.48
CA SER A 21 6.67 0.74 9.69
C SER A 21 6.77 -0.57 8.87
N ARG A 22 5.69 -1.34 8.76
CA ARG A 22 5.65 -2.53 7.88
C ARG A 22 5.76 -2.17 6.40
N LEU A 23 5.25 -1.01 5.99
CA LEU A 23 5.37 -0.59 4.58
C LEU A 23 6.83 -0.38 4.21
N TRP A 24 7.58 0.29 5.08
CA TRP A 24 9.01 0.50 4.87
C TRP A 24 9.78 -0.82 4.74
N THR A 25 9.38 -1.87 5.46
CA THR A 25 9.98 -3.21 5.31
C THR A 25 9.54 -3.95 4.05
N ASP A 26 8.40 -3.55 3.48
CA ASP A 26 7.77 -4.20 2.35
C ASP A 26 8.17 -3.57 1.01
N LEU A 27 8.64 -2.32 1.01
CA LEU A 27 9.15 -1.63 -0.19
C LEU A 27 10.22 -2.45 -0.94
N PRO A 28 11.29 -2.97 -0.31
CA PRO A 28 12.29 -3.76 -1.04
C PRO A 28 11.72 -5.07 -1.60
N LEU A 29 10.68 -5.62 -0.97
CA LEU A 29 10.00 -6.80 -1.48
C LEU A 29 9.11 -6.46 -2.69
N LEU A 30 8.41 -5.33 -2.64
CA LEU A 30 7.62 -4.83 -3.76
C LEU A 30 8.48 -4.61 -5.01
N PHE A 31 9.67 -4.03 -4.85
CA PHE A 31 10.60 -3.89 -5.98
C PHE A 31 11.02 -5.24 -6.58
N ARG A 32 11.31 -6.24 -5.74
CA ARG A 32 11.66 -7.59 -6.19
C ARG A 32 10.49 -8.30 -6.86
N LEU A 33 9.29 -8.16 -6.32
CA LEU A 33 8.03 -8.65 -6.92
C LEU A 33 7.85 -8.07 -8.32
N LEU A 34 7.98 -6.75 -8.47
CA LEU A 34 7.81 -6.06 -9.75
C LEU A 34 8.87 -6.48 -10.76
N ASN A 35 10.14 -6.61 -10.35
CA ASN A 35 11.19 -7.13 -11.21
C ASN A 35 10.91 -8.57 -11.64
N ALA A 36 10.58 -9.46 -10.69
CA ALA A 36 10.26 -10.85 -10.97
C ALA A 36 9.04 -11.00 -11.89
N TRP A 37 8.06 -10.11 -11.78
CA TRP A 37 6.89 -10.03 -12.64
C TRP A 37 7.23 -9.52 -14.04
N LYS A 38 8.02 -8.45 -14.14
CA LYS A 38 8.52 -7.88 -15.40
C LYS A 38 9.33 -8.89 -16.20
N ASP A 39 10.19 -9.64 -15.53
CA ASP A 39 11.02 -10.68 -16.14
C ASP A 39 10.23 -11.98 -16.41
N GLY A 40 8.94 -12.02 -16.06
CA GLY A 40 8.04 -13.15 -16.27
C GLY A 40 8.26 -14.35 -15.35
N SER A 41 9.27 -14.30 -14.47
CA SER A 41 9.61 -15.36 -13.53
C SER A 41 8.54 -15.59 -12.44
N TYR A 42 7.72 -14.57 -12.16
CA TYR A 42 6.61 -14.63 -11.22
C TYR A 42 5.34 -14.01 -11.82
N ARG A 43 4.27 -14.81 -12.00
CA ARG A 43 2.97 -14.34 -12.50
C ARG A 43 1.82 -14.53 -11.51
N GLY A 44 2.15 -14.66 -10.22
CA GLY A 44 1.18 -14.90 -9.15
C GLY A 44 0.41 -13.66 -8.66
N LEU A 45 0.48 -12.53 -9.38
CA LEU A 45 -0.23 -11.31 -8.98
C LEU A 45 -1.73 -11.46 -9.17
N SER A 46 -2.49 -11.05 -8.16
CA SER A 46 -3.94 -10.95 -8.23
C SER A 46 -4.37 -9.79 -9.14
N VAL A 47 -5.54 -9.93 -9.75
CA VAL A 47 -6.17 -8.84 -10.53
C VAL A 47 -6.40 -7.60 -9.66
N ARG A 48 -6.72 -7.79 -8.38
CA ARG A 48 -6.93 -6.69 -7.43
C ARG A 48 -5.65 -5.86 -7.24
N THR A 49 -4.51 -6.51 -7.08
CA THR A 49 -3.21 -5.84 -6.95
C THR A 49 -2.80 -5.14 -8.23
N LEU A 50 -3.04 -5.76 -9.40
CA LEU A 50 -2.82 -5.13 -10.70
C LEU A 50 -3.65 -3.86 -10.87
N VAL A 51 -4.96 -3.92 -10.60
CA VAL A 51 -5.84 -2.75 -10.65
C VAL A 51 -5.36 -1.67 -9.71
N SER A 52 -5.00 -2.02 -8.47
CA SER A 52 -4.55 -1.04 -7.47
C SER A 52 -3.23 -0.37 -7.88
N LEU A 53 -2.28 -1.12 -8.45
CA LEU A 53 -1.04 -0.57 -9.01
C LEU A 53 -1.31 0.39 -10.18
N ILE A 54 -2.23 0.03 -11.08
CA ILE A 54 -2.63 0.90 -12.19
C ILE A 54 -3.28 2.18 -11.65
N THR A 55 -4.18 2.07 -10.67
CA THR A 55 -4.80 3.22 -9.99
C THR A 55 -3.74 4.13 -9.36
N ALA A 56 -2.76 3.56 -8.66
CA ALA A 56 -1.67 4.33 -8.07
C ALA A 56 -0.78 5.00 -9.13
N LEU A 57 -0.51 4.33 -10.25
CA LEU A 57 0.28 4.89 -11.35
C LEU A 57 -0.46 6.03 -12.07
N ILE A 58 -1.76 5.87 -12.33
CA ILE A 58 -2.62 6.92 -12.88
C ILE A 58 -2.59 8.15 -11.96
N TYR A 59 -2.71 7.92 -10.65
CA TYR A 59 -2.65 8.98 -9.64
C TYR A 59 -1.29 9.70 -9.63
N VAL A 60 -0.17 9.00 -9.82
CA VAL A 60 1.17 9.62 -9.93
C VAL A 60 1.34 10.43 -11.23
N VAL A 61 0.77 9.97 -12.36
CA VAL A 61 0.94 10.61 -13.68
C VAL A 61 0.09 11.86 -13.84
N SER A 62 -1.13 11.88 -13.30
CA SER A 62 -1.94 13.09 -13.24
C SER A 62 -2.66 13.17 -11.89
N PRO A 63 -2.01 13.75 -10.86
CA PRO A 63 -2.65 13.98 -9.56
C PRO A 63 -3.75 15.07 -9.60
N VAL A 64 -3.98 15.73 -10.74
CA VAL A 64 -4.70 17.01 -10.82
C VAL A 64 -6.08 16.93 -11.50
N ASP A 65 -6.32 16.02 -12.44
CA ASP A 65 -7.45 16.19 -13.39
C ASP A 65 -8.84 15.63 -12.96
N PHE A 66 -9.07 15.30 -11.68
CA PHE A 66 -10.39 14.82 -11.22
C PHE A 66 -11.01 15.57 -10.05
N VAL A 67 -10.30 16.53 -9.45
CA VAL A 67 -10.86 17.41 -8.42
C VAL A 67 -10.95 18.82 -9.00
N PRO A 68 -12.14 19.30 -9.38
CA PRO A 68 -12.32 20.71 -9.71
C PRO A 68 -11.86 21.57 -8.53
N ASP A 69 -11.05 22.59 -8.80
CA ASP A 69 -10.38 23.52 -7.87
C ASP A 69 -11.29 24.23 -6.83
N PHE A 70 -12.01 23.53 -5.94
CA PHE A 70 -13.08 24.17 -5.14
C PHE A 70 -13.19 23.82 -3.66
N ILE A 71 -12.30 23.02 -3.03
CA ILE A 71 -12.43 22.76 -1.59
C ILE A 71 -11.12 23.02 -0.82
N PRO A 72 -10.97 24.22 -0.22
CA PRO A 72 -9.91 24.49 0.75
C PRO A 72 -10.03 23.57 1.97
N GLY A 73 -8.99 22.76 2.26
CA GLY A 73 -8.86 22.00 3.51
C GLY A 73 -9.18 20.49 3.46
N ILE A 74 -9.57 19.92 2.32
CA ILE A 74 -9.91 18.48 2.20
C ILE A 74 -8.87 17.65 1.42
N GLY A 75 -8.01 18.29 0.62
CA GLY A 75 -7.15 17.60 -0.37
C GLY A 75 -6.15 16.56 0.17
N LEU A 76 -5.77 16.60 1.46
CA LEU A 76 -4.72 15.72 2.00
C LEU A 76 -5.22 14.35 2.49
N ILE A 77 -6.53 14.21 2.72
CA ILE A 77 -7.11 12.99 3.32
C ILE A 77 -7.26 11.89 2.25
N ASP A 78 -7.49 12.25 0.99
CA ASP A 78 -7.72 11.32 -0.12
C ASP A 78 -6.43 10.56 -0.50
N ASP A 79 -5.28 11.24 -0.48
CA ASP A 79 -3.97 10.67 -0.83
C ASP A 79 -3.55 9.53 0.13
N ALA A 80 -3.80 9.73 1.43
CA ALA A 80 -3.52 8.73 2.45
C ALA A 80 -4.46 7.51 2.34
N ALA A 81 -5.71 7.72 1.92
CA ALA A 81 -6.67 6.65 1.73
C ALA A 81 -6.30 5.76 0.53
N VAL A 82 -5.90 6.35 -0.60
CA VAL A 82 -5.41 5.62 -1.77
C VAL A 82 -4.18 4.79 -1.42
N LEU A 83 -3.22 5.37 -0.68
CA LEU A 83 -2.04 4.65 -0.21
C LEU A 83 -2.43 3.48 0.70
N VAL A 84 -3.26 3.70 1.72
CA VAL A 84 -3.72 2.64 2.63
C VAL A 84 -4.47 1.52 1.90
N PHE A 85 -5.28 1.87 0.91
CA PHE A 85 -5.99 0.92 0.05
C PHE A 85 -5.03 0.08 -0.80
N LEU A 86 -4.06 0.73 -1.46
CA LEU A 86 -3.01 0.05 -2.24
C LEU A 86 -2.30 -0.98 -1.36
N LEU A 87 -1.88 -0.59 -0.17
CA LEU A 87 -1.12 -1.46 0.74
C LEU A 87 -1.93 -2.66 1.23
N HIS A 88 -3.20 -2.44 1.57
CA HIS A 88 -4.11 -3.54 1.88
C HIS A 88 -4.29 -4.50 0.71
N SER A 89 -4.40 -3.97 -0.51
CA SER A 89 -4.57 -4.80 -1.70
C SER A 89 -3.36 -5.68 -1.98
N MET A 90 -2.14 -5.25 -1.60
CA MET A 90 -0.89 -5.92 -1.91
C MET A 90 -0.42 -6.89 -0.81
N ALA A 91 -0.99 -6.82 0.39
CA ALA A 91 -0.51 -7.59 1.54
C ALA A 91 -0.49 -9.10 1.29
N GLN A 92 -1.53 -9.63 0.64
CA GLN A 92 -1.63 -11.06 0.33
C GLN A 92 -0.64 -11.48 -0.77
N ASP A 93 -0.52 -10.67 -1.83
CA ASP A 93 0.39 -10.94 -2.94
C ASP A 93 1.86 -10.85 -2.51
N LEU A 94 2.18 -9.91 -1.61
CA LEU A 94 3.50 -9.82 -0.98
C LEU A 94 3.81 -11.06 -0.14
N ALA A 95 2.86 -11.54 0.65
CA ALA A 95 3.04 -12.76 1.43
C ALA A 95 3.26 -13.99 0.52
N ALA A 96 2.47 -14.11 -0.55
CA ALA A 96 2.61 -15.18 -1.54
C ALA A 96 3.96 -15.11 -2.25
N PHE A 97 4.42 -13.91 -2.62
CA PHE A 97 5.72 -13.72 -3.24
C PHE A 97 6.88 -14.03 -2.30
N ARG A 98 6.83 -13.65 -1.01
CA ARG A 98 7.85 -14.06 -0.02
C ARG A 98 7.95 -15.58 0.06
N ALA A 99 6.82 -16.27 0.13
CA ALA A 99 6.79 -17.73 0.22
C ALA A 99 7.41 -18.35 -1.03
N TRP A 100 7.08 -17.84 -2.22
CA TRP A 100 7.68 -18.27 -3.47
C TRP A 100 9.20 -18.01 -3.51
N GLU A 101 9.66 -16.82 -3.16
CA GLU A 101 11.08 -16.45 -3.16
C GLU A 101 11.90 -17.34 -2.22
N GLN A 102 11.37 -17.59 -1.02
CA GLN A 102 11.98 -18.51 -0.04
C GLN A 102 12.03 -19.96 -0.53
N SER A 103 11.04 -20.41 -1.29
CA SER A 103 11.05 -21.75 -1.88
C SER A 103 12.13 -21.90 -2.95
N ARG A 104 12.42 -20.84 -3.73
CA ARG A 104 13.49 -20.85 -4.75
C ARG A 104 14.89 -20.72 -4.16
N ALA A 105 15.06 -20.00 -3.05
CA ALA A 105 16.36 -19.86 -2.38
C ALA A 105 16.84 -21.14 -1.68
N LYS A 106 15.96 -22.14 -1.52
CA LYS A 106 16.28 -23.44 -0.93
C LYS A 106 16.66 -24.51 -1.96
N LEU A 107 16.71 -24.16 -3.24
CA LEU A 107 17.15 -25.00 -4.36
C LEU A 107 18.55 -24.57 -4.80
#